data_AF-A0A3M1WHD1-F1
#
_entry.id   AF-A0A3M1WHD1-F1
#
_cell.length_a   1.000
_cell.length_b   1.000
_cell.length_c   1.000
_cell.angle_alpha   90.00
_cell.angle_beta   90.00
_cell.angle_gamma   90.00
#
_symmetry.space_group_name_H-M   'P 1'
#
loop_
_entity.id
_entity.type
_entity.pdbx_description
1 polymer ?
#
loop_
_entity_poly.entity_id
_entity_poly.type
_entity_poly.pdbx_seq_one_letter_code
_entity_poly.pdbx_strand_id
1 'polypeptide(L)'
;MNNKLIIWAFFLGVTTLWAVKTAWTQHGNTVTRQRPLLRYSIVGSSSCDKKPCYSEVMSDIAVQKFLLELAQGPQEVDVARAAMAGSAVSIADLLALRLIRREGERYFLNFALYTATDVKRIRDTSERYAESLAAAILARRTEIEDALRAYDAPGVDPKAVTYFLLGCASLDWDGLNLTAEKGYRKTTAQRPDGTYVPAAEEMSDESLEKVYWGSHNSTYDNIHLTSFGDHHSLPRFMLPDLLWRTPRFPSSYPDALKAALQELLAESFKRIGYQLGRIMLALRDGEKSGADLAQATEVKQSEVQALLHVLVALDYVIEHHGLYRARIPVLTRRDEVMARKILAIGRQVMERWLAENYESIKEELKDLSFSRSGVPFSEGVTMIWHYLFGITNRKLVEAGLFADPYATTRRYKGAIPVVYELALP
;
A
#
# COMPACT_ATOMS: atom_id res chain seq x y z
N MET A 1 -14.05 3.38 -35.15
CA MET A 1 -12.80 3.85 -34.52
C MET A 1 -12.87 3.48 -33.05
N ASN A 2 -12.18 2.40 -32.68
CA ASN A 2 -12.26 1.78 -31.36
C ASN A 2 -11.41 2.55 -30.35
N ASN A 3 -12.06 3.33 -29.49
CA ASN A 3 -11.43 3.92 -28.32
C ASN A 3 -11.20 2.83 -27.27
N LYS A 4 -9.96 2.31 -27.22
CA LYS A 4 -9.49 1.55 -26.06
C LYS A 4 -9.31 2.54 -24.91
N LEU A 5 -10.12 2.36 -23.86
CA LEU A 5 -9.92 2.95 -22.54
C LEU A 5 -8.54 2.48 -22.04
N ILE A 6 -7.56 3.38 -21.99
CA ILE A 6 -6.28 3.12 -21.32
C ILE A 6 -6.45 3.59 -19.88
N ILE A 7 -6.77 2.65 -19.00
CA ILE A 7 -6.77 2.86 -17.55
C ILE A 7 -5.31 2.85 -17.11
N TRP A 8 -4.73 4.02 -16.87
CA TRP A 8 -3.51 4.14 -16.06
C TRP A 8 -3.90 3.98 -14.59
N ALA A 9 -4.02 2.73 -14.14
CA ALA A 9 -4.01 2.45 -12.71
C ALA A 9 -2.54 2.29 -12.30
N PHE A 10 -1.99 3.28 -11.60
CA PHE A 10 -0.86 3.03 -10.71
C PHE A 10 -1.38 2.12 -9.59
N PHE A 11 -1.46 0.81 -9.86
CA PHE A 11 -1.55 -0.21 -8.82
C PHE A 11 -0.16 -0.32 -8.17
N LEU A 12 0.20 0.69 -7.38
CA LEU A 12 0.94 0.47 -6.14
C LEU A 12 -0.04 0.16 -5.00
N GLY A 13 -1.20 -0.40 -5.34
CA GLY A 13 -1.79 -1.38 -4.45
C GLY A 13 -0.80 -2.51 -4.36
N VAL A 14 0.00 -2.52 -3.28
CA VAL A 14 0.37 -3.78 -2.66
C VAL A 14 -0.98 -4.48 -2.50
N THR A 15 -1.36 -5.32 -3.47
CA THR A 15 -2.33 -6.39 -3.25
C THR A 15 -1.60 -7.34 -2.32
N THR A 16 -1.42 -6.90 -1.07
CA THR A 16 -1.46 -7.83 0.03
C THR A 16 -2.88 -8.36 -0.06
N LEU A 17 -3.01 -9.48 -0.76
CA LEU A 17 -4.01 -10.46 -0.44
C LEU A 17 -3.74 -10.85 1.01
N TRP A 18 -4.16 -9.98 1.94
CA TRP A 18 -4.37 -10.33 3.31
C TRP A 18 -5.52 -11.32 3.29
N ALA A 19 -5.17 -12.59 3.10
CA ALA A 19 -6.04 -13.69 3.48
C ALA A 19 -6.12 -13.76 5.01
N VAL A 20 -6.48 -12.66 5.70
CA VAL A 20 -7.05 -12.75 7.05
C VAL A 20 -8.46 -13.28 6.88
N LYS A 21 -8.58 -14.60 6.77
CA LYS A 21 -9.84 -15.29 6.97
C LYS A 21 -10.11 -15.29 8.48
N THR A 22 -10.56 -14.17 9.02
CA THR A 22 -11.31 -14.14 10.27
C THR A 22 -12.76 -14.47 9.92
N ALA A 23 -13.13 -15.73 10.12
CA ALA A 23 -14.52 -16.17 10.04
C ALA A 23 -14.99 -16.46 11.46
N TRP A 24 -16.02 -15.74 11.90
CA TRP A 24 -16.81 -16.12 13.06
C TRP A 24 -17.80 -17.22 12.64
N THR A 25 -17.57 -18.42 13.21
CA THR A 25 -18.39 -19.65 13.46
C THR A 25 -19.65 -19.92 12.61
N GLN A 26 -19.99 -21.14 12.16
CA GLN A 26 -20.12 -22.41 12.92
C GLN A 26 -20.17 -23.67 12.01
N HIS A 27 -19.65 -24.78 12.59
CA HIS A 27 -20.01 -26.20 12.42
C HIS A 27 -19.66 -26.98 11.13
N GLY A 28 -18.81 -28.00 11.32
CA GLY A 28 -18.65 -29.15 10.41
C GLY A 28 -17.24 -29.31 9.83
N ASN A 29 -16.44 -30.19 10.43
CA ASN A 29 -15.07 -30.58 10.08
C ASN A 29 -13.98 -29.51 10.26
N THR A 30 -13.24 -29.62 11.37
CA THR A 30 -11.98 -28.94 11.64
C THR A 30 -10.92 -29.42 10.64
N VAL A 31 -10.89 -28.83 9.45
CA VAL A 31 -9.66 -28.77 8.67
C VAL A 31 -8.72 -27.89 9.48
N THR A 32 -7.73 -28.49 10.15
CA THR A 32 -6.66 -27.77 10.85
C THR A 32 -5.95 -26.91 9.83
N ARG A 33 -6.37 -25.65 9.73
CA ARG A 33 -5.91 -24.77 8.68
C ARG A 33 -4.51 -24.30 9.04
N GLN A 34 -3.51 -24.81 8.31
CA GLN A 34 -2.13 -24.38 8.48
C GLN A 34 -2.04 -22.87 8.23
N ARG A 35 -1.35 -22.18 9.14
CA ARG A 35 -1.08 -20.74 9.01
C ARG A 35 -0.08 -20.54 7.87
N PRO A 36 -0.24 -19.48 7.05
CA PRO A 36 0.77 -19.11 6.07
C PRO A 36 2.11 -18.82 6.79
N LEU A 37 3.20 -19.24 6.17
CA LEU A 37 4.59 -18.99 6.58
C LEU A 37 5.16 -17.74 5.91
N LEU A 38 4.67 -17.40 4.72
CA LEU A 38 5.08 -16.23 3.96
C LEU A 38 3.93 -15.23 3.83
N ARG A 39 4.25 -13.93 3.95
CA ARG A 39 3.47 -12.85 3.33
C ARG A 39 4.09 -12.54 1.98
N TYR A 40 3.27 -12.37 0.96
CA TYR A 40 3.75 -12.15 -0.41
C TYR A 40 3.01 -11.01 -1.08
N SER A 41 3.68 -10.36 -2.03
CA SER A 41 3.20 -9.20 -2.76
C SER A 41 3.80 -9.14 -4.15
N ILE A 42 3.20 -8.32 -5.00
CA ILE A 42 3.69 -8.02 -6.34
C ILE A 42 3.77 -6.51 -6.55
N VAL A 43 4.78 -6.06 -7.29
CA VAL A 43 4.82 -4.73 -7.90
C VAL A 43 4.44 -4.89 -9.37
N GLY A 44 3.26 -4.40 -9.75
CA GLY A 44 2.67 -4.60 -11.08
C GLY A 44 1.30 -5.26 -11.00
N SER A 45 0.95 -6.07 -11.99
CA SER A 45 -0.36 -6.73 -12.05
C SER A 45 -0.25 -8.20 -12.42
N SER A 46 -1.12 -9.01 -11.83
CA SER A 46 -1.41 -10.39 -12.20
C SER A 46 -2.92 -10.54 -12.35
N SER A 47 -3.38 -11.13 -13.46
CA SER A 47 -4.80 -11.38 -13.70
C SER A 47 -5.23 -12.79 -13.29
N CYS A 48 -4.28 -13.72 -13.18
CA CYS A 48 -4.55 -15.15 -12.94
C CYS A 48 -5.50 -15.82 -13.95
N ASP A 49 -5.82 -15.17 -15.08
CA ASP A 49 -6.57 -15.76 -16.20
C ASP A 49 -5.75 -16.85 -16.92
N LYS A 50 -4.43 -16.77 -16.79
CA LYS A 50 -3.47 -17.74 -17.31
C LYS A 50 -2.82 -18.48 -16.15
N LYS A 51 -2.52 -19.75 -16.37
CA LYS A 51 -1.80 -20.60 -15.41
C LYS A 51 -0.32 -20.70 -15.79
N PRO A 52 0.57 -20.91 -14.80
CA PRO A 52 0.31 -20.87 -13.35
C PRO A 52 -0.06 -19.46 -12.84
N CYS A 53 -0.90 -19.39 -11.81
CA CYS A 53 -1.30 -18.14 -11.14
C CYS A 53 -0.45 -17.94 -9.88
N TYR A 54 0.20 -16.78 -9.75
CA TYR A 54 1.11 -16.49 -8.65
C TYR A 54 0.46 -16.59 -7.27
N SER A 55 -0.73 -15.99 -7.12
CA SER A 55 -1.40 -15.93 -5.82
C SER A 55 -1.86 -17.31 -5.33
N GLU A 56 -2.26 -18.18 -6.25
CA GLU A 56 -2.60 -19.58 -5.96
C GLU A 56 -1.35 -20.37 -5.58
N VAL A 57 -0.29 -20.27 -6.39
CA VAL A 57 0.99 -20.96 -6.13
C VAL A 57 1.58 -20.56 -4.77
N MET A 58 1.64 -19.27 -4.48
CA MET A 58 2.19 -18.76 -3.21
C MET A 58 1.29 -19.08 -2.02
N SER A 59 0.03 -19.47 -2.22
CA SER A 59 -0.87 -19.85 -1.12
C SER A 59 -0.66 -21.30 -0.64
N ASP A 60 0.07 -22.12 -1.40
CA ASP A 60 0.39 -23.51 -1.04
C ASP A 60 1.51 -23.55 0.03
N ILE A 61 1.25 -24.22 1.16
CA ILE A 61 2.19 -24.27 2.29
C ILE A 61 3.44 -25.09 1.96
N ALA A 62 3.36 -26.12 1.12
CA ALA A 62 4.54 -26.88 0.70
C ALA A 62 5.46 -26.00 -0.14
N VAL A 63 4.88 -25.18 -1.04
CA VAL A 63 5.63 -24.16 -1.79
C VAL A 63 6.33 -23.19 -0.84
N GLN A 64 5.62 -22.64 0.14
CA GLN A 64 6.20 -21.67 1.08
C GLN A 64 7.37 -22.27 1.89
N LYS A 65 7.23 -23.51 2.37
CA LYS A 65 8.32 -24.23 3.07
C LYS A 65 9.53 -24.43 2.16
N PHE A 66 9.30 -24.93 0.96
CA PHE A 66 10.37 -25.17 -0.02
C PHE A 66 11.12 -23.88 -0.39
N LEU A 67 10.42 -22.76 -0.56
CA LEU A 67 11.05 -21.47 -0.84
C LEU A 67 11.87 -20.96 0.34
N LEU A 68 11.44 -21.20 1.59
CA LEU A 68 12.22 -20.87 2.80
C LEU A 68 13.48 -21.75 2.91
N GLU A 69 13.40 -23.03 2.55
CA GLU A 69 14.57 -23.92 2.48
C GLU A 69 15.58 -23.43 1.43
N LEU A 70 15.10 -23.00 0.26
CA LEU A 70 15.95 -22.42 -0.78
C LEU A 70 16.60 -21.08 -0.36
N ALA A 71 16.00 -20.35 0.58
CA ALA A 71 16.59 -19.13 1.13
C ALA A 71 17.83 -19.39 2.00
N GLN A 72 17.92 -20.60 2.57
CA GLN A 72 19.10 -21.04 3.32
C GLN A 72 20.24 -21.50 2.39
N GLY A 73 19.91 -21.96 1.18
CA GLY A 73 20.88 -22.34 0.16
C GLY A 73 20.26 -23.15 -0.97
N PRO A 74 20.99 -23.36 -2.08
CA PRO A 74 20.49 -24.14 -3.20
C PRO A 74 20.22 -25.60 -2.83
N GLN A 75 19.16 -26.16 -3.41
CA GLN A 75 18.73 -27.54 -3.17
C GLN A 75 19.01 -28.43 -4.38
N GLU A 76 19.46 -29.67 -4.15
CA GLU A 76 19.61 -30.68 -5.20
C GLU A 76 18.24 -31.02 -5.82
N VAL A 77 18.22 -31.34 -7.12
CA VAL A 77 16.97 -31.62 -7.86
C VAL A 77 16.10 -32.69 -7.21
N ASP A 78 16.70 -33.79 -6.75
CA ASP A 78 15.95 -34.89 -6.14
C ASP A 78 15.39 -34.53 -4.76
N VAL A 79 16.13 -33.73 -3.99
CA VAL A 79 15.67 -33.21 -2.69
C VAL A 79 14.50 -32.25 -2.90
N ALA A 80 14.60 -31.33 -3.86
CA ALA A 80 13.52 -30.40 -4.20
C ALA A 80 12.26 -31.12 -4.69
N ARG A 81 12.41 -32.17 -5.50
CA ARG A 81 11.28 -33.01 -5.96
C ARG A 81 10.61 -33.74 -4.80
N ALA A 82 11.39 -34.27 -3.86
CA ALA A 82 10.87 -34.91 -2.67
C ALA A 82 10.14 -33.90 -1.74
N ALA A 83 10.69 -32.70 -1.55
CA ALA A 83 10.08 -31.65 -0.74
C ALA A 83 8.72 -31.18 -1.28
N MET A 84 8.57 -31.19 -2.61
CA MET A 84 7.33 -30.83 -3.31
C MET A 84 6.39 -32.03 -3.56
N ALA A 85 6.75 -33.24 -3.14
CA ALA A 85 5.93 -34.43 -3.36
C ALA A 85 4.58 -34.31 -2.63
N GLY A 86 3.49 -34.34 -3.38
CA GLY A 86 2.13 -34.22 -2.85
C GLY A 86 1.56 -32.79 -2.80
N SER A 87 2.33 -31.77 -3.22
CA SER A 87 1.76 -30.45 -3.51
C SER A 87 0.93 -30.50 -4.80
N ALA A 88 -0.12 -29.68 -4.87
CA ALA A 88 -0.87 -29.45 -6.11
C ALA A 88 -0.08 -28.55 -7.09
N VAL A 89 0.97 -27.89 -6.62
CA VAL A 89 1.88 -27.05 -7.39
C VAL A 89 3.10 -27.86 -7.81
N SER A 90 3.44 -27.82 -9.09
CA SER A 90 4.63 -28.50 -9.61
C SER A 90 5.87 -27.60 -9.56
N ILE A 91 7.06 -28.21 -9.56
CA ILE A 91 8.34 -27.51 -9.78
C ILE A 91 8.32 -26.72 -11.11
N ALA A 92 7.62 -27.23 -12.14
CA ALA A 92 7.48 -26.55 -13.42
C ALA A 92 6.68 -25.23 -13.29
N ASP A 93 5.68 -25.18 -12.41
CA ASP A 93 4.94 -23.95 -12.12
C ASP A 93 5.83 -22.90 -11.46
N LEU A 94 6.69 -23.32 -10.51
CA LEU A 94 7.66 -22.42 -9.86
C LEU A 94 8.70 -21.87 -10.84
N LEU A 95 9.15 -22.70 -11.80
CA LEU A 95 10.07 -22.28 -12.87
C LEU A 95 9.37 -21.33 -13.87
N ALA A 96 8.14 -21.64 -14.27
CA ALA A 96 7.36 -20.83 -15.21
C ALA A 96 7.02 -19.46 -14.61
N LEU A 97 6.65 -19.43 -13.33
CA LEU A 97 6.49 -18.19 -12.58
C LEU A 97 7.82 -17.52 -12.24
N ARG A 98 8.99 -18.12 -12.55
CA ARG A 98 10.32 -17.60 -12.20
C ARG A 98 10.46 -17.27 -10.71
N LEU A 99 9.94 -18.14 -9.84
CA LEU A 99 10.18 -18.10 -8.39
C LEU A 99 11.47 -18.85 -8.03
N ILE A 100 11.80 -19.84 -8.84
CA ILE A 100 13.07 -20.57 -8.77
C ILE A 100 13.75 -20.58 -10.14
N ARG A 101 15.03 -20.96 -10.16
CA ARG A 101 15.77 -21.27 -11.39
C ARG A 101 16.61 -22.53 -11.16
N ARG A 102 16.97 -23.21 -12.26
CA ARG A 102 17.85 -24.38 -12.23
C ARG A 102 19.22 -24.00 -12.78
N GLU A 103 20.27 -24.39 -12.08
CA GLU A 103 21.65 -24.34 -12.55
C GLU A 103 22.29 -25.70 -12.29
N GLY A 104 22.58 -26.46 -13.36
CA GLY A 104 23.03 -27.85 -13.24
C GLY A 104 22.02 -28.73 -12.49
N GLU A 105 22.48 -29.43 -11.45
CA GLU A 105 21.65 -30.32 -10.62
C GLU A 105 21.03 -29.63 -9.40
N ARG A 106 21.03 -28.30 -9.36
CA ARG A 106 20.50 -27.53 -8.23
C ARG A 106 19.44 -26.51 -8.62
N TYR A 107 18.53 -26.27 -7.69
CA TYR A 107 17.56 -25.17 -7.72
C TYR A 107 17.99 -24.03 -6.80
N PHE A 108 17.73 -22.81 -7.25
CA PHE A 108 18.01 -21.55 -6.54
C PHE A 108 16.76 -20.69 -6.51
N LEU A 109 16.62 -19.82 -5.50
CA LEU A 109 15.64 -18.74 -5.52
C LEU A 109 15.86 -17.81 -6.72
N ASN A 110 14.79 -17.32 -7.33
CA ASN A 110 14.85 -16.42 -8.48
C ASN A 110 13.96 -15.17 -8.34
N PHE A 111 13.71 -14.77 -7.09
CA PHE A 111 13.01 -13.54 -6.72
C PHE A 111 13.40 -13.10 -5.30
N ALA A 112 12.98 -11.91 -4.89
CA ALA A 112 13.24 -11.38 -3.56
C ALA A 112 12.38 -12.09 -2.49
N LEU A 113 12.98 -13.07 -1.81
CA LEU A 113 12.46 -13.64 -0.57
C LEU A 113 13.31 -13.17 0.61
N TYR A 114 12.66 -12.63 1.64
CA TYR A 114 13.27 -12.18 2.89
C TYR A 114 12.93 -13.15 4.00
N THR A 115 13.94 -13.78 4.60
CA THR A 115 13.77 -14.51 5.86
C THR A 115 13.51 -13.55 7.02
N ALA A 116 13.09 -14.05 8.18
CA ALA A 116 12.93 -13.24 9.38
C ALA A 116 14.24 -12.51 9.76
N THR A 117 15.38 -13.17 9.56
CA THR A 117 16.71 -12.55 9.75
C THR A 117 16.97 -11.42 8.75
N ASP A 118 16.59 -11.60 7.48
CA ASP A 118 16.71 -10.55 6.47
C ASP A 118 15.85 -9.34 6.82
N VAL A 119 14.58 -9.56 7.21
CA VAL A 119 13.67 -8.50 7.62
C VAL A 119 14.23 -7.71 8.80
N LYS A 120 14.76 -8.39 9.81
CA LYS A 120 15.42 -7.73 10.95
C LYS A 120 16.61 -6.89 10.50
N ARG A 121 17.48 -7.44 9.64
CA ARG A 121 18.66 -6.72 9.13
C ARG A 121 18.24 -5.48 8.32
N ILE A 122 17.23 -5.60 7.45
CA ILE A 122 16.67 -4.48 6.71
C ILE A 122 16.17 -3.42 7.68
N ARG A 123 15.36 -3.80 8.68
CA ARG A 123 14.85 -2.88 9.70
C ARG A 123 15.97 -2.15 10.44
N ASP A 124 16.96 -2.87 10.95
CA ASP A 124 18.08 -2.30 11.70
C ASP A 124 18.87 -1.30 10.84
N THR A 125 19.11 -1.64 9.58
CA THR A 125 19.75 -0.74 8.61
C THR A 125 18.88 0.47 8.32
N SER A 126 17.58 0.26 8.05
CA SER A 126 16.61 1.34 7.82
C SER A 126 16.50 2.29 9.00
N GLU A 127 16.57 1.83 10.25
CA GLU A 127 16.57 2.70 11.44
C GLU A 127 17.71 3.72 11.44
N ARG A 128 18.93 3.28 11.07
CA ARG A 128 20.11 4.15 10.97
C ARG A 128 19.96 5.17 9.84
N TYR A 129 19.63 4.69 8.65
CA TYR A 129 19.54 5.55 7.47
C TYR A 129 18.33 6.51 7.53
N ALA A 130 17.21 6.08 8.08
CA ALA A 130 16.02 6.90 8.26
C ALA A 130 16.27 8.13 9.16
N GLU A 131 17.21 8.05 10.11
CA GLU A 131 17.59 9.21 10.93
C GLU A 131 18.19 10.32 10.07
N SER A 132 19.14 9.97 9.20
CA SER A 132 19.75 10.94 8.28
C SER A 132 18.77 11.49 7.24
N LEU A 133 17.84 10.67 6.72
CA LEU A 133 16.82 11.14 5.78
C LEU A 133 15.81 12.06 6.48
N ALA A 134 15.35 11.72 7.68
CA ALA A 134 14.48 12.58 8.48
C ALA A 134 15.18 13.91 8.81
N ALA A 135 16.45 13.88 9.19
CA ALA A 135 17.24 15.09 9.43
C ALA A 135 17.36 15.96 8.17
N ALA A 136 17.58 15.37 7.00
CA ALA A 136 17.65 16.10 5.73
C ALA A 136 16.31 16.78 5.37
N ILE A 137 15.18 16.15 5.66
CA ILE A 137 13.84 16.75 5.51
C ILE A 137 13.64 17.88 6.53
N LEU A 138 13.99 17.64 7.80
CA LEU A 138 13.85 18.62 8.88
C LEU A 138 14.75 19.85 8.68
N ALA A 139 15.89 19.71 8.00
CA ALA A 139 16.71 20.85 7.58
C ALA A 139 15.97 21.82 6.64
N ARG A 140 14.88 21.37 6.00
CA ARG A 140 13.99 22.19 5.16
C ARG A 140 12.67 22.54 5.85
N ARG A 141 12.55 22.31 7.16
CA ARG A 141 11.31 22.49 7.94
C ARG A 141 10.67 23.87 7.74
N THR A 142 11.44 24.95 7.88
CA THR A 142 10.91 26.32 7.73
C THR A 142 10.29 26.54 6.35
N GLU A 143 10.94 26.06 5.29
CA GLU A 143 10.44 26.21 3.92
C GLU A 143 9.15 25.40 3.67
N ILE A 144 9.07 24.21 4.25
CA ILE A 144 7.89 23.34 4.22
C ILE A 144 6.73 24.01 4.97
N GLU A 145 6.98 24.49 6.19
CA GLU A 145 5.98 25.17 7.01
C GLU A 145 5.50 26.47 6.36
N ASP A 146 6.40 27.25 5.74
CA ASP A 146 6.05 28.47 5.02
C ASP A 146 5.21 28.19 3.77
N ALA A 147 5.48 27.10 3.02
CA ALA A 147 4.62 26.67 1.94
C ALA A 147 3.22 26.28 2.46
N LEU A 148 3.17 25.55 3.57
CA LEU A 148 1.96 25.02 4.17
C LEU A 148 1.02 26.11 4.70
N ARG A 149 1.52 27.32 5.01
CA ARG A 149 0.67 28.47 5.41
C ARG A 149 -0.38 28.85 4.37
N ALA A 150 -0.22 28.45 3.11
CA ALA A 150 -1.22 28.65 2.07
C ALA A 150 -2.45 27.73 2.23
N TYR A 151 -2.38 26.69 3.07
CA TYR A 151 -3.51 25.82 3.36
C TYR A 151 -4.47 26.48 4.36
N ASP A 152 -5.69 26.78 3.91
CA ASP A 152 -6.67 27.55 4.67
C ASP A 152 -7.93 26.75 5.07
N ALA A 153 -7.90 25.41 5.01
CA ALA A 153 -9.06 24.60 5.38
C ALA A 153 -9.37 24.69 6.88
N PRO A 154 -10.55 25.17 7.27
CA PRO A 154 -10.87 25.32 8.68
C PRO A 154 -11.06 23.96 9.36
N GLY A 155 -10.48 23.79 10.56
CA GLY A 155 -10.68 22.60 11.39
C GLY A 155 -9.80 21.39 11.02
N VAL A 156 -8.94 21.52 10.00
CA VAL A 156 -7.99 20.48 9.60
C VAL A 156 -6.61 20.80 10.18
N ASP A 157 -5.94 19.81 10.77
CA ASP A 157 -4.55 19.93 11.20
C ASP A 157 -3.61 20.01 9.98
N PRO A 158 -2.88 21.13 9.75
CA PRO A 158 -1.95 21.24 8.63
C PRO A 158 -0.87 20.16 8.64
N LYS A 159 -0.48 19.62 9.80
CA LYS A 159 0.50 18.53 9.88
C LYS A 159 -0.02 17.23 9.26
N ALA A 160 -1.33 17.04 9.17
CA ALA A 160 -1.93 15.91 8.45
C ALA A 160 -1.80 16.10 6.93
N VAL A 161 -1.84 17.33 6.44
CA VAL A 161 -1.55 17.67 5.03
C VAL A 161 -0.09 17.37 4.71
N THR A 162 0.85 17.79 5.57
CA THR A 162 2.28 17.50 5.38
C THR A 162 2.58 16.01 5.47
N TYR A 163 1.95 15.30 6.41
CA TYR A 163 2.05 13.84 6.51
C TYR A 163 1.62 13.14 5.22
N PHE A 164 0.56 13.62 4.56
CA PHE A 164 0.15 13.10 3.26
C PHE A 164 1.11 13.52 2.13
N LEU A 165 1.39 14.81 1.97
CA LEU A 165 2.18 15.29 0.83
C LEU A 165 3.64 14.83 0.88
N LEU A 166 4.32 14.92 2.02
CA LEU A 166 5.68 14.45 2.16
C LEU A 166 5.75 12.96 2.48
N GLY A 167 4.92 12.47 3.40
CA GLY A 167 5.01 11.08 3.84
C GLY A 167 4.48 10.07 2.83
N CYS A 168 3.36 10.37 2.17
CA CYS A 168 2.74 9.51 1.16
C CYS A 168 3.19 9.92 -0.25
N ALA A 169 2.74 11.07 -0.74
CA ALA A 169 2.94 11.42 -2.15
C ALA A 169 4.43 11.61 -2.52
N SER A 170 5.26 12.14 -1.61
CA SER A 170 6.70 12.25 -1.85
C SER A 170 7.46 10.96 -1.52
N LEU A 171 7.53 10.56 -0.25
CA LEU A 171 8.39 9.46 0.18
C LEU A 171 7.96 8.07 -0.35
N ASP A 172 6.66 7.82 -0.46
CA ASP A 172 6.12 6.56 -1.01
C ASP A 172 6.06 6.64 -2.55
N TRP A 173 5.11 7.40 -3.12
CA TRP A 173 4.84 7.36 -4.56
C TRP A 173 6.00 7.91 -5.41
N ASP A 174 6.41 9.16 -5.17
CA ASP A 174 7.52 9.76 -5.91
C ASP A 174 8.87 9.10 -5.55
N GLY A 175 9.07 8.64 -4.32
CA GLY A 175 10.27 7.91 -3.90
C GLY A 175 10.43 6.58 -4.66
N LEU A 176 9.33 5.86 -4.86
CA LEU A 176 9.30 4.66 -5.69
C LEU A 176 9.56 5.00 -7.17
N ASN A 177 8.99 6.09 -7.70
CA ASN A 177 9.29 6.55 -9.06
C ASN A 177 10.77 6.92 -9.22
N LEU A 178 11.32 7.72 -8.30
CA LEU A 178 12.70 8.17 -8.29
C LEU A 178 13.69 7.00 -8.21
N THR A 179 13.46 6.02 -7.33
CA THR A 179 14.31 4.82 -7.25
C THR A 179 14.27 3.98 -8.53
N ALA A 180 13.16 3.99 -9.27
CA ALA A 180 13.08 3.35 -10.58
C ALA A 180 13.82 4.16 -11.66
N GLU A 181 13.62 5.48 -11.71
CA GLU A 181 14.29 6.40 -12.64
C GLU A 181 15.82 6.34 -12.52
N LYS A 182 16.34 6.18 -11.30
CA LYS A 182 17.77 6.02 -11.03
C LYS A 182 18.31 4.61 -11.31
N GLY A 183 17.45 3.68 -11.72
CA GLY A 183 17.83 2.27 -11.97
C GLY A 183 18.11 1.46 -10.71
N TYR A 184 17.77 1.98 -9.53
CA TYR A 184 17.97 1.30 -8.25
C TYR A 184 16.92 0.20 -8.04
N ARG A 185 15.71 0.39 -8.55
CA ARG A 185 14.57 -0.51 -8.35
C ARG A 185 14.08 -1.10 -9.66
N LYS A 186 13.81 -2.40 -9.68
CA LYS A 186 13.11 -3.07 -10.78
C LYS A 186 11.61 -2.90 -10.63
N THR A 187 10.94 -2.46 -11.69
CA THR A 187 9.49 -2.13 -11.66
C THR A 187 8.59 -3.17 -12.29
N THR A 188 9.08 -3.91 -13.29
CA THR A 188 8.26 -4.89 -14.02
C THR A 188 9.08 -6.08 -14.50
N ALA A 189 8.41 -7.21 -14.67
CA ALA A 189 8.91 -8.38 -15.40
C ALA A 189 7.73 -9.17 -15.96
N GLN A 190 7.81 -9.59 -17.23
CA GLN A 190 6.78 -10.44 -17.82
C GLN A 190 6.79 -11.83 -17.18
N ARG A 191 5.61 -12.30 -16.79
CA ARG A 191 5.32 -13.63 -16.23
C ARG A 191 4.06 -14.21 -16.91
N PRO A 192 3.75 -15.51 -16.75
CA PRO A 192 2.62 -16.15 -17.42
C PRO A 192 1.26 -15.49 -17.15
N ASP A 193 1.04 -15.04 -15.92
CA ASP A 193 -0.21 -14.49 -15.39
C ASP A 193 -0.22 -12.96 -15.29
N GLY A 194 0.84 -12.27 -15.74
CA GLY A 194 0.89 -10.82 -15.74
C GLY A 194 2.28 -10.21 -15.89
N THR A 195 2.40 -8.95 -15.49
CA THR A 195 3.65 -8.18 -15.57
C THR A 195 3.95 -7.60 -14.21
N TYR A 196 4.88 -8.24 -13.48
CA TYR A 196 5.18 -7.88 -12.11
C TYR A 196 6.53 -8.39 -11.59
N VAL A 197 7.01 -7.76 -10.51
CA VAL A 197 8.12 -8.22 -9.67
C VAL A 197 7.54 -8.76 -8.35
N PRO A 198 7.67 -10.06 -8.05
CA PRO A 198 7.19 -10.64 -6.80
C PRO A 198 8.19 -10.42 -5.66
N ALA A 199 7.64 -10.32 -4.46
CA ALA A 199 8.39 -10.35 -3.22
C ALA A 199 7.67 -11.24 -2.20
N ALA A 200 8.42 -11.84 -1.29
CA ALA A 200 7.86 -12.54 -0.14
C ALA A 200 8.71 -12.29 1.10
N GLU A 201 8.06 -12.12 2.24
CA GLU A 201 8.69 -12.05 3.57
C GLU A 201 8.20 -13.22 4.42
N GLU A 202 9.13 -13.84 5.14
CA GLU A 202 8.80 -14.78 6.20
C GLU A 202 8.01 -14.06 7.29
N MET A 203 6.92 -14.69 7.73
CA MET A 203 6.13 -14.19 8.83
C MET A 203 7.00 -14.18 10.09
N SER A 204 7.16 -13.00 10.70
CA SER A 204 7.92 -12.81 11.93
C SER A 204 7.09 -12.05 12.96
N ASP A 205 7.59 -12.01 14.20
CA ASP A 205 6.99 -11.23 15.30
C ASP A 205 7.36 -9.74 15.24
N GLU A 206 8.06 -9.29 14.19
CA GLU A 206 8.43 -7.89 13.99
C GLU A 206 7.19 -7.03 13.79
N SER A 207 6.95 -6.10 14.73
CA SER A 207 5.79 -5.22 14.66
C SER A 207 5.98 -4.16 13.57
N LEU A 208 5.00 -4.06 12.68
CA LEU A 208 4.87 -2.94 11.72
C LEU A 208 4.26 -1.69 12.35
N GLU A 209 4.00 -1.69 13.66
CA GLU A 209 3.43 -0.53 14.35
C GLU A 209 4.34 0.68 14.16
N LYS A 210 3.75 1.79 13.69
CA LYS A 210 4.47 3.02 13.35
C LYS A 210 5.50 2.92 12.23
N VAL A 211 5.48 1.85 11.43
CA VAL A 211 6.16 1.81 10.13
C VAL A 211 5.18 2.31 9.08
N TYR A 212 5.17 3.63 8.85
CA TYR A 212 4.14 4.30 8.05
C TYR A 212 4.44 4.24 6.55
N TRP A 213 4.07 3.13 5.92
CA TRP A 213 4.41 2.84 4.52
C TRP A 213 3.23 2.34 3.66
N GLY A 214 2.05 2.29 4.25
CA GLY A 214 0.89 1.65 3.65
C GLY A 214 -0.02 2.70 3.07
N SER A 215 -0.02 2.83 1.75
CA SER A 215 -0.88 3.73 1.01
C SER A 215 -1.96 2.97 0.26
N HIS A 216 -3.22 3.28 0.54
CA HIS A 216 -4.37 2.75 -0.18
C HIS A 216 -5.10 3.89 -0.85
N ASN A 217 -5.17 3.86 -2.18
CA ASN A 217 -5.74 4.95 -2.98
C ASN A 217 -6.77 4.42 -3.99
N SER A 218 -7.89 5.14 -4.14
CA SER A 218 -8.85 4.89 -5.21
C SER A 218 -9.29 6.20 -5.84
N THR A 219 -9.38 6.15 -7.17
CA THR A 219 -9.78 7.28 -7.99
C THR A 219 -11.21 7.08 -8.47
N TYR A 220 -12.04 8.11 -8.26
CA TYR A 220 -13.41 8.22 -8.71
C TYR A 220 -13.51 9.47 -9.58
N ASP A 221 -13.44 9.27 -10.90
CA ASP A 221 -13.20 10.33 -11.89
C ASP A 221 -11.90 11.10 -11.63
N ASN A 222 -11.97 12.34 -11.14
CA ASN A 222 -10.82 13.17 -10.77
C ASN A 222 -10.68 13.36 -9.25
N ILE A 223 -11.49 12.64 -8.46
CA ILE A 223 -11.47 12.68 -7.01
C ILE A 223 -10.78 11.44 -6.48
N HIS A 224 -9.83 11.64 -5.57
CA HIS A 224 -9.06 10.58 -4.97
C HIS A 224 -9.40 10.45 -3.49
N LEU A 225 -9.63 9.20 -3.06
CA LEU A 225 -9.74 8.82 -1.65
C LEU A 225 -8.50 8.02 -1.29
N THR A 226 -7.69 8.53 -0.35
CA THR A 226 -6.48 7.86 0.11
C THR A 226 -6.49 7.65 1.62
N SER A 227 -6.00 6.51 2.09
CA SER A 227 -5.58 6.29 3.47
C SER A 227 -4.08 5.97 3.53
N PHE A 228 -3.35 6.67 4.40
CA PHE A 228 -1.91 6.48 4.55
C PHE A 228 -1.50 6.24 6.01
N GLY A 229 -0.69 5.22 6.25
CA GLY A 229 -0.42 4.74 7.62
C GLY A 229 0.43 3.49 7.69
N ASP A 230 0.39 2.80 8.82
CA ASP A 230 1.05 1.51 8.99
C ASP A 230 0.15 0.31 8.61
N HIS A 231 0.77 -0.85 8.41
CA HIS A 231 0.06 -2.12 8.20
C HIS A 231 -0.14 -2.92 9.50
N HIS A 232 0.03 -2.29 10.66
CA HIS A 232 -0.22 -2.90 11.96
C HIS A 232 -1.70 -2.75 12.36
N SER A 233 -2.27 -1.56 12.17
CA SER A 233 -3.66 -1.25 12.53
C SER A 233 -4.67 -1.77 11.49
N LEU A 234 -4.58 -3.06 11.15
CA LEU A 234 -5.51 -3.72 10.24
C LEU A 234 -6.66 -4.42 11.01
N PRO A 235 -7.90 -4.31 10.53
CA PRO A 235 -8.29 -3.56 9.35
C PRO A 235 -8.36 -2.05 9.59
N ARG A 236 -8.00 -1.27 8.55
CA ARG A 236 -8.21 0.17 8.55
C ARG A 236 -9.68 0.47 8.30
N PHE A 237 -10.29 1.27 9.17
CA PHE A 237 -11.66 1.75 9.00
C PHE A 237 -11.66 3.12 8.30
N MET A 238 -11.20 3.13 7.05
CA MET A 238 -11.03 4.34 6.22
C MET A 238 -11.44 4.06 4.78
N LEU A 239 -11.59 5.11 3.98
CA LEU A 239 -11.74 5.03 2.53
C LEU A 239 -10.34 5.12 1.88
N PRO A 240 -10.03 4.28 0.89
CA PRO A 240 -10.93 3.35 0.20
C PRO A 240 -11.00 1.94 0.82
N ASP A 241 -10.29 1.67 1.92
CA ASP A 241 -10.19 0.33 2.54
C ASP A 241 -11.55 -0.36 2.72
N LEU A 242 -12.55 0.40 3.17
CA LEU A 242 -13.90 -0.13 3.39
C LEU A 242 -14.63 -0.46 2.09
N LEU A 243 -14.39 0.30 1.01
CA LEU A 243 -15.00 0.07 -0.31
C LEU A 243 -14.37 -1.13 -1.03
N TRP A 244 -13.12 -1.46 -0.70
CA TRP A 244 -12.43 -2.64 -1.22
C TRP A 244 -12.90 -3.95 -0.59
N ARG A 245 -13.70 -3.89 0.47
CA ARG A 245 -14.24 -5.09 1.12
C ARG A 245 -15.39 -5.65 0.31
N THR A 246 -15.07 -6.47 -0.68
CA THR A 246 -16.07 -7.21 -1.44
C THR A 246 -16.81 -8.19 -0.51
N PRO A 247 -18.15 -8.18 -0.49
CA PRO A 247 -18.92 -9.20 0.20
C PRO A 247 -18.54 -10.58 -0.32
N ARG A 248 -18.40 -11.55 0.59
CA ARG A 248 -18.24 -12.95 0.19
C ARG A 248 -19.62 -13.50 -0.13
N PHE A 249 -19.79 -13.93 -1.38
CA PHE A 249 -20.98 -14.69 -1.78
C PHE A 249 -20.87 -16.15 -1.32
N PRO A 250 -21.97 -16.79 -0.91
CA PRO A 250 -21.98 -18.21 -0.59
C PRO A 250 -21.43 -19.05 -1.75
N SER A 251 -20.71 -20.13 -1.45
CA SER A 251 -20.18 -21.04 -2.47
C SER A 251 -21.27 -21.66 -3.34
N SER A 252 -22.49 -21.80 -2.79
CA SER A 252 -23.68 -22.31 -3.46
C SER A 252 -24.19 -21.43 -4.61
N TYR A 253 -23.76 -20.18 -4.71
CA TYR A 253 -24.17 -19.31 -5.80
C TYR A 253 -23.50 -19.76 -7.10
N PRO A 254 -24.21 -19.81 -8.24
CA PRO A 254 -23.57 -20.03 -9.54
C PRO A 254 -22.51 -18.97 -9.83
N ASP A 255 -21.39 -19.34 -10.44
CA ASP A 255 -20.27 -18.41 -10.66
C ASP A 255 -20.64 -17.22 -11.55
N ALA A 256 -21.48 -17.43 -12.55
CA ALA A 256 -22.02 -16.34 -13.37
C ALA A 256 -22.81 -15.31 -12.54
N LEU A 257 -23.59 -15.77 -11.54
CA LEU A 257 -24.32 -14.87 -10.64
C LEU A 257 -23.37 -14.14 -9.70
N LYS A 258 -22.34 -14.81 -9.16
CA LYS A 258 -21.31 -14.17 -8.33
C LYS A 258 -20.63 -13.04 -9.09
N ALA A 259 -20.23 -13.29 -10.34
CA ALA A 259 -19.59 -12.29 -11.20
C ALA A 259 -20.51 -11.08 -11.45
N ALA A 260 -21.77 -11.31 -11.82
CA ALA A 260 -22.73 -10.24 -12.06
C ALA A 260 -23.02 -9.40 -10.79
N LEU A 261 -23.14 -10.04 -9.62
CA LEU A 261 -23.33 -9.33 -8.35
C LEU A 261 -22.07 -8.54 -7.94
N GLN A 262 -20.87 -9.08 -8.21
CA GLN A 262 -19.61 -8.36 -7.98
C GLN A 262 -19.53 -7.11 -8.85
N GLU A 263 -19.89 -7.19 -10.13
CA GLU A 263 -19.93 -6.06 -11.04
C GLU A 263 -20.92 -4.99 -10.57
N LEU A 264 -22.15 -5.39 -10.21
CA LEU A 264 -23.17 -4.47 -9.68
C LEU A 264 -22.71 -3.73 -8.40
N LEU A 265 -22.04 -4.45 -7.49
CA LEU A 265 -21.50 -3.86 -6.27
C LEU A 265 -20.33 -2.94 -6.57
N ALA A 266 -19.44 -3.31 -7.49
CA ALA A 266 -18.30 -2.48 -7.89
C ALA A 266 -18.78 -1.13 -8.45
N GLU A 267 -19.78 -1.13 -9.33
CA GLU A 267 -20.39 0.10 -9.86
C GLU A 267 -21.08 0.92 -8.76
N SER A 268 -21.75 0.25 -7.82
CA SER A 268 -22.38 0.92 -6.68
C SER A 268 -21.34 1.59 -5.76
N PHE A 269 -20.23 0.90 -5.46
CA PHE A 269 -19.13 1.47 -4.67
C PHE A 269 -18.39 2.58 -5.41
N LYS A 270 -18.28 2.51 -6.74
CA LYS A 270 -17.76 3.60 -7.56
C LYS A 270 -18.59 4.87 -7.41
N ARG A 271 -19.91 4.76 -7.53
CA ARG A 271 -20.84 5.88 -7.33
C ARG A 271 -20.77 6.43 -5.89
N ILE A 272 -20.76 5.55 -4.89
CA ILE A 272 -20.67 5.95 -3.48
C ILE A 272 -19.34 6.68 -3.20
N GLY A 273 -18.21 6.14 -3.67
CA GLY A 273 -16.90 6.77 -3.53
C GLY A 273 -16.85 8.16 -4.15
N TYR A 274 -17.41 8.32 -5.35
CA TYR A 274 -17.55 9.61 -6.02
C TYR A 274 -18.38 10.62 -5.20
N GLN A 275 -19.56 10.20 -4.71
CA GLN A 275 -20.44 11.06 -3.92
C GLN A 275 -19.80 11.48 -2.58
N LEU A 276 -19.15 10.55 -1.87
CA LEU A 276 -18.38 10.85 -0.64
C LEU A 276 -17.27 11.87 -0.92
N GLY A 277 -16.55 11.67 -2.03
CA GLY A 277 -15.53 12.61 -2.50
C GLY A 277 -16.09 14.01 -2.73
N ARG A 278 -17.20 14.14 -3.47
CA ARG A 278 -17.85 15.45 -3.71
C ARG A 278 -18.30 16.15 -2.43
N ILE A 279 -18.85 15.40 -1.47
CA ILE A 279 -19.24 15.97 -0.16
C ILE A 279 -18.01 16.52 0.56
N MET A 280 -16.92 15.76 0.61
CA MET A 280 -15.68 16.21 1.26
C MET A 280 -15.08 17.44 0.57
N LEU A 281 -15.06 17.48 -0.76
CA LEU A 281 -14.62 18.65 -1.52
C LEU A 281 -15.50 19.88 -1.25
N ALA A 282 -16.83 19.71 -1.16
CA ALA A 282 -17.73 20.81 -0.80
C ALA A 282 -17.48 21.34 0.61
N LEU A 283 -17.10 20.46 1.56
CA LEU A 283 -16.76 20.83 2.94
C LEU A 283 -15.39 21.51 3.10
N ARG A 284 -14.58 21.59 2.04
CA ARG A 284 -13.28 22.27 2.08
C ARG A 284 -13.40 23.76 2.45
N ASP A 285 -14.47 24.40 2.00
CA ASP A 285 -14.69 25.84 2.15
C ASP A 285 -15.36 26.22 3.49
N GLY A 286 -15.50 25.25 4.41
CA GLY A 286 -16.06 25.46 5.74
C GLY A 286 -17.35 24.68 5.99
N GLU A 287 -18.03 25.05 7.07
CA GLU A 287 -19.18 24.31 7.58
C GLU A 287 -20.39 24.45 6.65
N LYS A 288 -21.14 23.36 6.46
CA LYS A 288 -22.34 23.33 5.60
C LYS A 288 -23.45 22.50 6.22
N SER A 289 -24.70 22.89 5.99
CA SER A 289 -25.83 22.02 6.31
C SER A 289 -25.93 20.88 5.30
N GLY A 290 -26.67 19.83 5.65
CA GLY A 290 -26.94 18.76 4.68
C GLY A 290 -27.75 19.20 3.46
N ALA A 291 -28.55 20.28 3.56
CA ALA A 291 -29.25 20.86 2.42
C ALA A 291 -28.28 21.58 1.47
N ASP A 292 -27.37 22.38 2.02
CA ASP A 292 -26.33 23.06 1.22
C ASP A 292 -25.43 22.05 0.51
N LEU A 293 -25.09 20.94 1.18
CA LEU A 293 -24.32 19.85 0.58
C LEU A 293 -25.08 19.13 -0.53
N ALA A 294 -26.37 18.87 -0.35
CA ALA A 294 -27.20 18.30 -1.41
C ALA A 294 -27.23 19.19 -2.66
N GLN A 295 -27.36 20.50 -2.46
CA GLN A 295 -27.31 21.47 -3.55
C GLN A 295 -25.91 21.52 -4.21
N ALA A 296 -24.83 21.64 -3.43
CA ALA A 296 -23.47 21.77 -3.96
C ALA A 296 -22.96 20.50 -4.68
N THR A 297 -23.45 19.33 -4.27
CA THR A 297 -23.03 18.04 -4.81
C THR A 297 -24.02 17.46 -5.82
N GLU A 298 -25.17 18.09 -6.04
CA GLU A 298 -26.26 17.58 -6.88
C GLU A 298 -26.71 16.15 -6.48
N VAL A 299 -26.47 15.77 -5.22
CA VAL A 299 -26.89 14.49 -4.64
C VAL A 299 -28.20 14.71 -3.90
N LYS A 300 -29.12 13.75 -3.98
CA LYS A 300 -30.40 13.85 -3.28
C LYS A 300 -30.18 14.03 -1.78
N GLN A 301 -30.98 14.87 -1.15
CA GLN A 301 -30.82 15.19 0.27
C GLN A 301 -30.82 13.95 1.18
N SER A 302 -31.69 12.97 0.92
CA SER A 302 -31.72 11.71 1.67
C SER A 302 -30.44 10.88 1.52
N GLU A 303 -29.84 10.88 0.33
CA GLU A 303 -28.56 10.21 0.07
C GLU A 303 -27.42 10.95 0.79
N VAL A 304 -27.38 12.29 0.73
CA VAL A 304 -26.39 13.09 1.46
C VAL A 304 -26.44 12.80 2.97
N GLN A 305 -27.63 12.72 3.58
CA GLN A 305 -27.75 12.39 5.00
C GLN A 305 -27.16 11.01 5.33
N ALA A 306 -27.46 10.00 4.51
CA ALA A 306 -26.91 8.66 4.71
C ALA A 306 -25.37 8.64 4.58
N LEU A 307 -24.82 9.37 3.60
CA LEU A 307 -23.37 9.48 3.40
C LEU A 307 -22.70 10.27 4.53
N LEU A 308 -23.33 11.33 5.05
CA LEU A 308 -22.84 12.09 6.19
C LEU A 308 -22.79 11.24 7.46
N HIS A 309 -23.78 10.38 7.72
CA HIS A 309 -23.73 9.44 8.83
C HIS A 309 -22.50 8.52 8.73
N VAL A 310 -22.15 8.05 7.53
CA VAL A 310 -20.93 7.27 7.30
C VAL A 310 -19.69 8.12 7.58
N LEU A 311 -19.61 9.34 7.04
CA LEU A 311 -18.45 10.23 7.25
C LEU A 311 -18.25 10.60 8.72
N VAL A 312 -19.32 10.82 9.49
CA VAL A 312 -19.27 11.07 10.95
C VAL A 312 -18.81 9.82 11.68
N ALA A 313 -19.32 8.64 11.31
CA ALA A 313 -18.89 7.37 11.89
C ALA A 313 -17.39 7.10 11.64
N LEU A 314 -16.89 7.46 10.46
CA LEU A 314 -15.49 7.35 10.06
C LEU A 314 -14.57 8.46 10.59
N ASP A 315 -15.11 9.46 11.28
CA ASP A 315 -14.36 10.62 11.79
C ASP A 315 -13.75 11.50 10.66
N TYR A 316 -14.36 11.47 9.46
CA TYR A 316 -14.01 12.33 8.34
C TYR A 316 -14.59 13.73 8.49
N VAL A 317 -15.76 13.82 9.13
CA VAL A 317 -16.48 15.06 9.40
C VAL A 317 -16.95 15.10 10.84
N ILE A 318 -17.06 16.32 11.39
CA ILE A 318 -17.69 16.59 12.68
C ILE A 318 -19.03 17.26 12.42
N GLU A 319 -20.07 16.81 13.12
CA GLU A 319 -21.39 17.44 13.13
C GLU A 319 -21.54 18.31 14.39
N HIS A 320 -22.05 19.52 14.22
CA HIS A 320 -22.42 20.42 15.31
C HIS A 320 -23.68 21.21 14.94
N HIS A 321 -24.78 20.99 15.68
CA HIS A 321 -26.09 21.62 15.43
C HIS A 321 -26.58 21.51 13.98
N GLY A 322 -26.38 20.35 13.33
CA GLY A 322 -26.81 20.09 11.96
C GLY A 322 -25.90 20.71 10.88
N LEU A 323 -24.81 21.35 11.27
CA LEU A 323 -23.72 21.77 10.38
C LEU A 323 -22.60 20.74 10.42
N TYR A 324 -21.99 20.50 9.27
CA TYR A 324 -20.92 19.53 9.09
C TYR A 324 -19.64 20.25 8.68
N ARG A 325 -18.50 19.82 9.24
CA ARG A 325 -17.17 20.34 8.91
C ARG A 325 -16.19 19.20 8.63
N ALA A 326 -15.31 19.36 7.65
CA ALA A 326 -14.21 18.41 7.43
C ALA A 326 -13.26 18.35 8.64
N ARG A 327 -12.83 17.14 8.99
CA ARG A 327 -11.82 16.87 10.03
C ARG A 327 -10.50 16.36 9.47
N ILE A 328 -10.53 15.90 8.22
CA ILE A 328 -9.39 15.30 7.52
C ILE A 328 -8.90 16.25 6.42
N PRO A 329 -7.65 16.10 5.96
CA PRO A 329 -7.18 16.85 4.80
C PRO A 329 -8.09 16.70 3.58
N VAL A 330 -8.49 17.86 3.05
CA VAL A 330 -9.14 17.98 1.75
C VAL A 330 -8.30 18.93 0.91
N LEU A 331 -7.83 18.46 -0.25
CA LEU A 331 -6.98 19.22 -1.17
C LEU A 331 -7.71 19.41 -2.50
N THR A 332 -7.79 20.63 -2.98
CA THR A 332 -8.41 21.01 -4.26
C THR A 332 -7.35 21.60 -5.17
N ARG A 333 -7.72 21.96 -6.41
CA ARG A 333 -6.85 22.71 -7.32
C ARG A 333 -6.27 24.00 -6.74
N ARG A 334 -6.94 24.62 -5.74
CA ARG A 334 -6.40 25.80 -5.04
C ARG A 334 -5.09 25.51 -4.30
N ASP A 335 -4.93 24.27 -3.84
CA ASP A 335 -3.79 23.82 -3.05
C ASP A 335 -2.61 23.34 -3.94
N GLU A 336 -2.75 23.37 -5.27
CA GLU A 336 -1.79 22.78 -6.21
C GLU A 336 -0.39 23.41 -6.13
N VAL A 337 -0.31 24.74 -6.03
CA VAL A 337 0.97 25.45 -5.93
C VAL A 337 1.72 25.07 -4.66
N MET A 338 1.01 25.00 -3.53
CA MET A 338 1.55 24.54 -2.25
C MET A 338 2.02 23.08 -2.36
N ALA A 339 1.17 22.20 -2.88
CA ALA A 339 1.47 20.78 -3.02
C ALA A 339 2.72 20.55 -3.88
N ARG A 340 2.80 21.19 -5.06
CA ARG A 340 3.96 21.11 -5.95
C ARG A 340 5.24 21.60 -5.27
N LYS A 341 5.18 22.71 -4.50
CA LYS A 341 6.34 23.22 -3.77
C LYS A 341 6.83 22.22 -2.73
N ILE A 342 5.92 21.67 -1.92
CA ILE A 342 6.26 20.68 -0.88
C ILE A 342 6.85 19.41 -1.51
N LEU A 343 6.23 18.89 -2.58
CA LEU A 343 6.71 17.72 -3.31
C LEU A 343 8.09 17.96 -3.95
N ALA A 344 8.33 19.14 -4.50
CA ALA A 344 9.64 19.49 -5.06
C ALA A 344 10.74 19.50 -3.98
N ILE A 345 10.44 19.99 -2.77
CA ILE A 345 11.38 19.91 -1.63
C ILE A 345 11.68 18.45 -1.29
N GLY A 346 10.63 17.63 -1.16
CA GLY A 346 10.78 16.20 -0.86
C GLY A 346 11.64 15.48 -1.91
N ARG A 347 11.36 15.70 -3.20
CA ARG A 347 12.13 15.13 -4.32
C ARG A 347 13.60 15.55 -4.30
N GLN A 348 13.90 16.84 -4.09
CA GLN A 348 15.28 17.33 -3.99
C GLN A 348 16.05 16.68 -2.84
N VAL A 349 15.40 16.53 -1.68
CA VAL A 349 16.00 15.87 -0.51
C VAL A 349 16.27 14.39 -0.81
N MET A 350 15.27 13.67 -1.32
CA MET A 350 15.41 12.25 -1.65
C MET A 350 16.48 12.01 -2.71
N GLU A 351 16.51 12.81 -3.78
CA GLU A 351 17.47 12.62 -4.88
C GLU A 351 18.91 12.76 -4.39
N ARG A 352 19.20 13.81 -3.60
CA ARG A 352 20.52 14.01 -3.00
C ARG A 352 20.86 12.89 -2.02
N TRP A 353 19.93 12.59 -1.12
CA TRP A 353 20.14 11.60 -0.07
C TRP A 353 20.38 10.20 -0.66
N LEU A 354 19.60 9.80 -1.67
CA LEU A 354 19.79 8.52 -2.35
C LEU A 354 21.14 8.44 -3.07
N ALA A 355 21.56 9.52 -3.75
CA ALA A 355 22.86 9.56 -4.43
C ALA A 355 24.04 9.36 -3.46
N GLU A 356 23.90 9.84 -2.22
CA GLU A 356 24.92 9.73 -1.17
C GLU A 356 24.91 8.38 -0.43
N ASN A 357 23.73 7.74 -0.29
CA ASN A 357 23.55 6.61 0.63
C ASN A 357 23.25 5.27 -0.05
N TYR A 358 22.81 5.24 -1.31
CA TYR A 358 22.31 4.01 -1.95
C TYR A 358 23.37 2.90 -2.02
N GLU A 359 24.59 3.19 -2.47
CA GLU A 359 25.62 2.15 -2.57
C GLU A 359 26.05 1.62 -1.20
N SER A 360 26.05 2.45 -0.16
CA SER A 360 26.34 2.02 1.22
C SER A 360 25.25 1.09 1.75
N ILE A 361 23.96 1.42 1.53
CA ILE A 361 22.83 0.55 1.91
C ILE A 361 22.93 -0.78 1.18
N LYS A 362 23.22 -0.75 -0.13
CA LYS A 362 23.38 -1.94 -0.96
C LYS A 362 24.53 -2.82 -0.48
N GLU A 363 25.65 -2.24 -0.12
CA GLU A 363 26.80 -2.97 0.44
C GLU A 363 26.46 -3.60 1.81
N GLU A 364 25.80 -2.84 2.70
CA GLU A 364 25.37 -3.33 4.01
C GLU A 364 24.32 -4.45 3.94
N LEU A 365 23.56 -4.51 2.84
CA LEU A 365 22.49 -5.48 2.60
C LEU A 365 22.82 -6.46 1.46
N LYS A 366 24.08 -6.55 1.02
CA LYS A 366 24.48 -7.41 -0.12
C LYS A 366 24.31 -8.91 0.16
N ASP A 367 24.34 -9.30 1.44
CA ASP A 367 24.27 -10.70 1.86
C ASP A 367 22.86 -11.12 2.29
N LEU A 368 21.80 -10.42 1.87
CA LEU A 368 20.43 -10.88 2.07
C LEU A 368 20.19 -12.21 1.34
N SER A 369 19.25 -13.04 1.82
CA SER A 369 19.07 -14.41 1.31
C SER A 369 18.83 -14.50 -0.20
N PHE A 370 18.03 -13.59 -0.77
CA PHE A 370 17.83 -13.53 -2.21
C PHE A 370 19.10 -13.13 -2.97
N SER A 371 19.90 -12.20 -2.43
CA SER A 371 21.16 -11.75 -3.03
C SER A 371 22.24 -12.84 -3.00
N ARG A 372 22.34 -13.60 -1.92
CA ARG A 372 23.19 -14.81 -1.86
C ARG A 372 22.79 -15.86 -2.90
N SER A 373 21.51 -15.89 -3.24
CA SER A 373 20.97 -16.73 -4.32
C SER A 373 21.20 -16.13 -5.71
N GLY A 374 21.93 -15.02 -5.86
CA GLY A 374 22.21 -14.40 -7.17
C GLY A 374 21.06 -13.56 -7.75
N VAL A 375 20.00 -13.29 -6.98
CA VAL A 375 18.93 -12.38 -7.39
C VAL A 375 19.43 -10.93 -7.29
N PRO A 376 19.27 -10.09 -8.33
CA PRO A 376 19.76 -8.71 -8.31
C PRO A 376 19.19 -7.90 -7.14
N PHE A 377 20.05 -7.09 -6.49
CA PHE A 377 19.65 -6.23 -5.38
C PHE A 377 18.45 -5.34 -5.72
N SER A 378 18.37 -4.86 -6.98
CA SER A 378 17.28 -4.01 -7.47
C SER A 378 15.89 -4.65 -7.45
N GLU A 379 15.79 -5.98 -7.36
CA GLU A 379 14.51 -6.67 -7.14
C GLU A 379 14.03 -6.53 -5.69
N GLY A 380 14.95 -6.34 -4.75
CA GLY A 380 14.64 -6.20 -3.33
C GLY A 380 14.44 -4.76 -2.83
N VAL A 381 14.81 -3.77 -3.64
CA VAL A 381 14.81 -2.36 -3.22
C VAL A 381 13.42 -1.85 -2.81
N THR A 382 12.33 -2.36 -3.37
CA THR A 382 10.97 -1.94 -2.96
C THR A 382 10.74 -2.12 -1.46
N MET A 383 11.05 -3.31 -0.91
CA MET A 383 10.82 -3.57 0.52
C MET A 383 11.79 -2.79 1.41
N ILE A 384 13.05 -2.66 0.97
CA ILE A 384 14.07 -1.90 1.69
C ILE A 384 13.66 -0.42 1.77
N TRP A 385 13.21 0.14 0.64
CA TRP A 385 12.70 1.51 0.57
C TRP A 385 11.49 1.70 1.48
N HIS A 386 10.51 0.77 1.43
CA HIS A 386 9.36 0.80 2.32
C HIS A 386 9.79 0.93 3.78
N TYR A 387 10.65 0.04 4.30
CA TYR A 387 11.09 0.11 5.71
C TYR A 387 11.77 1.45 6.03
N LEU A 388 12.65 1.89 5.14
CA LEU A 388 13.40 3.13 5.29
C LEU A 388 12.50 4.35 5.36
N PHE A 389 11.61 4.55 4.39
CA PHE A 389 10.75 5.71 4.41
C PHE A 389 9.62 5.60 5.44
N GLY A 390 9.14 4.39 5.73
CA GLY A 390 8.15 4.15 6.78
C GLY A 390 8.66 4.52 8.17
N ILE A 391 9.92 4.21 8.47
CA ILE A 391 10.61 4.62 9.70
C ILE A 391 10.94 6.13 9.65
N THR A 392 11.29 6.67 8.48
CA THR A 392 11.51 8.12 8.31
C THR A 392 10.25 8.90 8.66
N ASN A 393 9.08 8.47 8.18
CA ASN A 393 7.78 9.03 8.53
C ASN A 393 7.54 9.00 10.04
N ARG A 394 7.94 7.92 10.73
CA ARG A 394 7.87 7.83 12.20
C ARG A 394 8.68 8.92 12.88
N LYS A 395 9.94 9.09 12.47
CA LYS A 395 10.83 10.13 13.02
C LYS A 395 10.29 11.54 12.74
N LEU A 396 9.64 11.77 11.61
CA LEU A 396 9.00 13.06 11.28
C LEU A 396 7.73 13.33 12.10
N VAL A 397 6.99 12.29 12.49
CA VAL A 397 5.91 12.38 13.49
C VAL A 397 6.48 12.73 14.86
N GLU A 398 7.54 12.03 15.30
CA GLU A 398 8.21 12.29 16.59
C GLU A 398 8.80 13.71 16.67
N ALA A 399 9.35 14.22 15.57
CA ALA A 399 9.85 15.60 15.46
C ALA A 399 8.72 16.66 15.34
N GLY A 400 7.46 16.23 15.29
CA GLY A 400 6.29 17.09 15.24
C GLY A 400 6.09 17.83 13.93
N LEU A 401 6.74 17.40 12.83
CA LEU A 401 6.46 17.90 11.48
C LEU A 401 5.16 17.29 10.94
N PHE A 402 4.93 16.02 11.23
CA PHE A 402 3.74 15.28 10.80
C PHE A 402 2.72 15.12 11.94
N ALA A 403 1.45 14.96 11.55
CA ALA A 403 0.40 14.57 12.49
C ALA A 403 0.60 13.11 12.90
N ASP A 404 0.39 12.80 14.18
CA ASP A 404 0.51 11.43 14.69
C ASP A 404 -0.75 10.61 14.35
N PRO A 405 -0.63 9.52 13.55
CA PRO A 405 -1.73 8.59 13.30
C PRO A 405 -2.25 7.86 14.56
N TYR A 406 -1.50 7.87 15.66
CA TYR A 406 -1.87 7.29 16.95
C TYR A 406 -2.31 8.32 18.00
N ALA A 407 -2.44 9.59 17.63
CA ALA A 407 -2.90 10.64 18.54
C ALA A 407 -4.19 10.24 19.27
N THR A 408 -4.27 10.55 20.56
CA THR A 408 -5.43 10.21 21.42
C THR A 408 -6.74 10.85 20.95
N THR A 409 -6.65 11.89 20.13
CA THR A 409 -7.79 12.59 19.53
C THR A 409 -8.37 11.87 18.32
N ARG A 410 -7.73 10.82 17.79
CA ARG A 410 -8.20 10.06 16.62
C ARG A 410 -9.03 8.85 17.05
N ARG A 411 -10.21 8.70 16.44
CA ARG A 411 -11.06 7.51 16.67
C ARG A 411 -10.43 6.23 16.12
N TYR A 412 -9.91 6.30 14.89
CA TYR A 412 -9.24 5.18 14.22
C TYR A 412 -7.75 5.47 14.11
N LYS A 413 -6.92 4.56 14.62
CA LYS A 413 -5.47 4.73 14.74
C LYS A 413 -4.71 4.10 13.59
N GLY A 414 -3.44 4.48 13.46
CA GLY A 414 -2.48 3.86 12.56
C GLY A 414 -2.50 4.39 11.13
N ALA A 415 -3.51 5.17 10.73
CA ALA A 415 -3.55 5.83 9.43
C ALA A 415 -4.27 7.19 9.48
N ILE A 416 -4.05 8.01 8.46
CA ILE A 416 -4.73 9.30 8.25
C ILE A 416 -5.32 9.27 6.84
N PRO A 417 -6.63 9.52 6.68
CA PRO A 417 -7.26 9.61 5.38
C PRO A 417 -7.15 11.02 4.78
N VAL A 418 -7.19 11.10 3.46
CA VAL A 418 -7.18 12.34 2.68
C VAL A 418 -8.14 12.22 1.50
N VAL A 419 -8.83 13.30 1.18
CA VAL A 419 -9.56 13.46 -0.08
C VAL A 419 -8.88 14.53 -0.91
N TYR A 420 -8.64 14.28 -2.19
CA TYR A 420 -8.04 15.29 -3.05
C TYR A 420 -8.51 15.28 -4.49
N GLU A 421 -8.44 16.45 -5.12
CA GLU A 421 -8.69 16.69 -6.55
C GLU A 421 -7.46 17.36 -7.16
N LEU A 422 -6.33 16.63 -7.18
CA LEU A 422 -5.03 17.09 -7.64
C LEU A 422 -4.34 15.99 -8.45
N ALA A 423 -3.54 16.39 -9.44
CA ALA A 423 -2.60 15.50 -10.10
C ALA A 423 -1.32 15.40 -9.25
N LEU A 424 -1.15 14.27 -8.57
CA LEU A 424 0.05 13.95 -7.79
C LEU A 424 0.89 12.87 -8.52
N PRO A 425 2.19 12.70 -8.17
CA PRO A 425 3.12 11.79 -8.85
C PRO A 425 2.72 10.30 -8.87
#